data_AF-A0A3Q9GF17-F1
#
_entry.id   AF-A0A3Q9GF17-F1
#
_cell.length_a   1.000
_cell.length_b   1.000
_cell.length_c   1.000
_cell.angle_alpha   90.00
_cell.angle_beta   90.00
_cell.angle_gamma   90.00
#
_symmetry.space_group_name_H-M   'P 1'
#
loop_
_entity.id
_entity.type
_entity.pdbx_description
1 polymer ?
#
loop_
_entity_poly.entity_id
_entity_poly.type
_entity_poly.pdbx_seq_one_letter_code
_entity_poly.pdbx_strand_id
1 'polypeptide(L)'
;MRKLVLLSILCSFASYGEVKVLENGNISTSACAYGRGQGAVTQASNAAAAELSRFIQGNKTLAFGDNSETVSSGLNQVYSRSRDSILEGLSSGGMRLDLGQPYLQGNDTCLTVAINVEQSVDLANADDDLEWQDDSSTVTVTVVGEGWSKAGDSARQRAEQDGLRRAISRVVGIYLSQNSVQSSLTVMQLSDDGEQNAVRDLISQQMSSRSSGLVKSWQALASKKLDKGGLQVTLQVVVEKSPLIAQSNDFLAQIGSPRVRVIANDNFEPILKTWLSEQGIETGAGASLQVIAKHELRGAASSKRLSLTIEVRDLAGNLYGQWRNDPSLVALPDSTHVLDDLTQVTFKMPQQLQNLQQALNKAFINVVSQGGLVREIKIRTNHLAQPEKLHAVISTIGGVKDVAVFKENNYLVASLRYSGDTGELALMLQNSLAAISAPSFPNGQVIDDQTILFN
;
A
#
# COMPACT_ATOMS: atom_id res chain seq x y z
N MET A 1 -32.99 30.05 -38.78
CA MET A 1 -32.45 30.83 -37.63
C MET A 1 -32.47 29.94 -36.40
N ARG A 2 -31.30 29.79 -35.75
CA ARG A 2 -31.01 29.71 -34.29
C ARG A 2 -31.99 28.90 -33.38
N LYS A 3 -31.55 28.01 -32.48
CA LYS A 3 -30.38 28.11 -31.58
C LYS A 3 -29.80 26.72 -31.21
N LEU A 4 -28.47 26.63 -31.26
CA LEU A 4 -27.66 25.68 -30.49
C LEU A 4 -27.92 25.90 -28.99
N VAL A 5 -28.20 24.81 -28.26
CA VAL A 5 -28.11 24.78 -26.80
C VAL A 5 -26.67 24.40 -26.46
N LEU A 6 -25.87 25.37 -26.03
CA LEU A 6 -24.60 25.12 -25.37
C LEU A 6 -24.88 24.48 -24.01
N LEU A 7 -24.40 23.24 -23.81
CA LEU A 7 -24.13 22.70 -22.49
C LEU A 7 -22.99 23.52 -21.87
N SER A 8 -23.33 24.37 -20.90
CA SER A 8 -22.35 25.00 -20.02
C SER A 8 -21.86 23.94 -19.02
N ILE A 9 -20.67 23.41 -19.26
CA ILE A 9 -19.87 22.71 -18.25
C ILE A 9 -19.52 23.75 -17.17
N LEU A 10 -20.16 23.64 -16.01
CA LEU A 10 -19.74 24.35 -14.79
C LEU A 10 -18.44 23.70 -14.30
N CYS A 11 -17.31 24.18 -14.79
CA CYS A 11 -16.04 23.99 -14.11
C CYS A 11 -16.10 24.78 -12.79
N SER A 12 -16.16 24.09 -11.66
CA SER A 12 -15.95 24.70 -10.34
C SER A 12 -14.50 25.19 -10.28
N PHE A 13 -14.30 26.50 -10.44
CA PHE A 13 -13.00 27.12 -10.22
C PHE A 13 -12.76 27.20 -8.72
N ALA A 14 -11.78 26.44 -8.21
CA ALA A 14 -11.25 26.67 -6.87
C ALA A 14 -10.69 28.10 -6.82
N SER A 15 -11.14 28.93 -5.88
CA SER A 15 -10.53 30.24 -5.64
C SER A 15 -9.31 30.04 -4.74
N TYR A 16 -8.14 30.45 -5.22
CA TYR A 16 -6.90 30.41 -4.45
C TYR A 16 -6.69 31.74 -3.73
N GLY A 17 -6.31 31.68 -2.47
CA GLY A 17 -5.73 32.82 -1.76
C GLY A 17 -4.29 33.06 -2.23
N GLU A 18 -3.85 34.31 -2.19
CA GLU A 18 -2.45 34.67 -2.41
C GLU A 18 -1.54 34.02 -1.36
N VAL A 19 -0.41 33.45 -1.79
CA VAL A 19 0.58 32.85 -0.89
C VAL A 19 1.30 33.95 -0.14
N LYS A 20 1.28 33.89 1.20
CA LYS A 20 1.90 34.87 2.10
C LYS A 20 3.06 34.25 2.84
N VAL A 21 4.19 34.94 2.81
CA VAL A 21 5.34 34.64 3.66
C VAL A 21 5.21 35.47 4.94
N LEU A 22 5.07 34.80 6.08
CA LEU A 22 4.86 35.41 7.39
C LEU A 22 6.21 35.77 8.03
N GLU A 23 6.20 36.74 8.96
CA GLU A 23 7.41 37.23 9.65
C GLU A 23 8.12 36.16 10.48
N ASN A 24 7.41 35.09 10.87
CA ASN A 24 7.95 33.95 11.60
C ASN A 24 8.57 32.87 10.68
N GLY A 25 8.76 33.17 9.39
CA GLY A 25 9.33 32.23 8.42
C GLY A 25 8.31 31.26 7.82
N ASN A 26 7.05 31.28 8.24
CA ASN A 26 6.03 30.38 7.70
C ASN A 26 5.53 30.83 6.32
N ILE A 27 5.29 29.88 5.42
CA ILE A 27 4.65 30.13 4.13
C ILE A 27 3.21 29.64 4.24
N SER A 28 2.24 30.51 3.98
CA SER A 28 0.82 30.21 4.16
C SER A 28 -0.03 30.57 2.96
N THR A 29 -1.08 29.80 2.71
CA THR A 29 -2.12 30.12 1.74
C THR A 29 -3.49 29.66 2.22
N SER A 30 -4.55 30.09 1.54
CA SER A 30 -5.90 29.62 1.80
C SER A 30 -6.53 29.09 0.53
N ALA A 31 -7.36 28.07 0.65
CA ALA A 31 -8.17 27.58 -0.46
C ALA A 31 -9.55 27.17 0.03
N CYS A 32 -10.51 27.19 -0.90
CA CYS A 32 -11.90 26.84 -0.66
C CYS A 32 -12.32 25.70 -1.57
N ALA A 33 -13.15 24.79 -1.04
CA ALA A 33 -13.77 23.72 -1.81
C ALA A 33 -15.28 23.71 -1.57
N TYR A 34 -16.03 23.41 -2.63
CA TYR A 34 -17.48 23.39 -2.60
C TYR A 34 -18.01 22.25 -1.72
N GLY A 35 -18.97 22.58 -0.84
CA GLY A 35 -19.63 21.60 0.03
C GLY A 35 -19.21 21.71 1.50
N ARG A 36 -19.64 20.73 2.30
CA ARG A 36 -19.48 20.70 3.76
C ARG A 36 -18.96 19.34 4.22
N GLY A 37 -18.34 19.32 5.41
CA GLY A 37 -17.82 18.11 6.02
C GLY A 37 -16.39 17.77 5.58
N GLN A 38 -15.89 16.62 6.04
CA GLN A 38 -14.47 16.28 5.94
C GLN A 38 -13.96 16.22 4.50
N GLY A 39 -14.78 15.75 3.54
CA GLY A 39 -14.40 15.72 2.13
C GLY A 39 -14.10 17.11 1.55
N ALA A 40 -14.87 18.14 1.93
CA ALA A 40 -14.63 19.52 1.51
C ALA A 40 -13.38 20.11 2.20
N VAL A 41 -13.16 19.79 3.47
CA VAL A 41 -11.93 20.17 4.20
C VAL A 41 -10.70 19.56 3.53
N THR A 42 -10.74 18.27 3.19
CA THR A 42 -9.62 17.59 2.52
C THR A 42 -9.35 18.17 1.13
N GLN A 43 -10.39 18.45 0.34
CA GLN A 43 -10.22 19.08 -0.98
C GLN A 43 -9.63 20.49 -0.88
N ALA A 44 -10.12 21.31 0.06
CA ALA A 44 -9.56 22.64 0.32
C ALA A 44 -8.09 22.57 0.78
N SER A 45 -7.75 21.58 1.62
CA SER A 45 -6.37 21.38 2.09
C SER A 45 -5.44 20.99 0.94
N ASN A 46 -5.87 20.06 0.08
CA ASN A 46 -5.10 19.62 -1.08
C ASN A 46 -4.91 20.73 -2.10
N ALA A 47 -5.95 21.56 -2.32
CA ALA A 47 -5.86 22.72 -3.20
C ALA A 47 -4.86 23.77 -2.68
N ALA A 48 -4.86 24.03 -1.36
CA ALA A 48 -3.90 24.92 -0.72
C ALA A 48 -2.46 24.36 -0.77
N ALA A 49 -2.28 23.05 -0.51
CA ALA A 49 -0.97 22.39 -0.61
C ALA A 49 -0.40 22.45 -2.04
N ALA A 50 -1.23 22.21 -3.05
CA ALA A 50 -0.84 22.33 -4.45
C ALA A 50 -0.39 23.75 -4.81
N GLU A 51 -1.05 24.77 -4.24
CA GLU A 51 -0.67 26.17 -4.48
C GLU A 51 0.64 26.55 -3.78
N LEU A 52 0.87 26.06 -2.56
CA LEU A 52 2.17 26.20 -1.88
C LEU A 52 3.29 25.52 -2.70
N SER A 53 3.05 24.33 -3.23
CA SER A 53 4.00 23.64 -4.09
C SER A 53 4.35 24.45 -5.34
N ARG A 54 3.35 25.02 -6.03
CA ARG A 54 3.58 25.86 -7.21
C ARG A 54 4.39 27.10 -6.86
N PHE A 55 4.07 27.76 -5.75
CA PHE A 55 4.77 28.95 -5.29
C PHE A 55 6.24 28.66 -4.97
N ILE A 56 6.54 27.56 -4.28
CA ILE A 56 7.91 27.18 -3.88
C ILE A 56 8.72 26.69 -5.09
N GLN A 57 8.07 26.02 -6.06
CA GLN A 57 8.68 25.67 -7.35
C GLN A 57 9.08 26.92 -8.13
N GLY A 58 8.22 27.94 -8.15
CA GLY A 58 8.46 29.21 -8.84
C GLY A 58 9.48 30.12 -8.15
N ASN A 59 9.61 30.06 -6.82
CA ASN A 59 10.43 30.99 -6.05
C ASN A 59 11.63 30.31 -5.39
N LYS A 60 12.82 30.56 -5.94
CA LYS A 60 14.10 30.02 -5.42
C LYS A 60 14.60 30.75 -4.17
N THR A 61 14.09 31.95 -3.90
CA THR A 61 14.42 32.78 -2.74
C THR A 61 13.15 33.44 -2.24
N LEU A 62 12.98 33.60 -0.93
CA LEU A 62 11.82 34.26 -0.35
C LEU A 62 12.17 35.69 0.04
N ALA A 63 11.31 36.64 -0.36
CA ALA A 63 11.36 37.98 0.19
C ALA A 63 10.54 37.97 1.49
N PHE A 64 11.22 37.86 2.63
CA PHE A 64 10.61 38.09 3.94
C PHE A 64 10.48 39.60 4.15
N GLY A 65 9.34 40.07 4.66
CA GLY A 65 9.02 41.50 4.77
C GLY A 65 10.15 42.34 5.39
N ASP A 66 10.39 43.52 4.80
CA ASP A 66 11.43 44.47 5.20
C ASP A 66 11.26 44.90 6.67
N ASN A 67 12.17 44.45 7.56
CA ASN A 67 12.65 45.21 8.72
C ASN A 67 13.73 44.51 9.59
N SER A 68 14.31 43.38 9.17
CA SER A 68 15.55 42.87 9.80
C SER A 68 16.46 42.10 8.82
N GLU A 69 17.52 42.75 8.33
CA GLU A 69 18.48 42.19 7.37
C GLU A 69 19.25 40.94 7.90
N THR A 70 19.29 40.74 9.22
CA THR A 70 20.00 39.62 9.86
C THR A 70 19.15 38.37 10.07
N VAL A 71 17.82 38.48 10.17
CA VAL A 71 16.92 37.31 10.29
C VAL A 71 16.53 36.78 8.91
N SER A 72 16.36 37.68 7.93
CA SER A 72 15.98 37.33 6.56
C SER A 72 17.06 36.55 5.78
N SER A 73 18.35 36.75 6.11
CA SER A 73 19.47 36.05 5.47
C SER A 73 19.62 34.60 5.97
N GLY A 74 19.44 34.37 7.28
CA GLY A 74 19.44 33.03 7.86
C GLY A 74 18.27 32.18 7.37
N LEU A 75 17.05 32.73 7.37
CA LEU A 75 15.85 32.04 6.89
C LEU A 75 15.87 31.78 5.38
N ASN A 76 16.42 32.68 4.57
CA ASN A 76 16.60 32.42 3.15
C ASN A 76 17.59 31.30 2.89
N GLN A 77 18.66 31.20 3.70
CA GLN A 77 19.62 30.12 3.59
C GLN A 77 19.03 28.79 4.05
N VAL A 78 18.23 28.79 5.13
CA VAL A 78 17.48 27.62 5.61
C VAL A 78 16.49 27.17 4.53
N TYR A 79 15.63 28.08 4.04
CA TYR A 79 14.68 27.81 2.96
C TYR A 79 15.37 27.26 1.72
N SER A 80 16.48 27.86 1.27
CA SER A 80 17.18 27.41 0.07
C SER A 80 17.74 25.99 0.22
N ARG A 81 18.22 25.61 1.43
CA ARG A 81 18.70 24.25 1.71
C ARG A 81 17.55 23.26 1.86
N SER A 82 16.44 23.67 2.48
CA SER A 82 15.29 22.81 2.73
C SER A 82 14.28 22.81 1.58
N ARG A 83 14.46 23.63 0.55
CA ARG A 83 13.48 23.85 -0.53
C ARG A 83 13.12 22.56 -1.25
N ASP A 84 14.12 21.75 -1.57
CA ASP A 84 13.89 20.50 -2.31
C ASP A 84 13.18 19.49 -1.40
N SER A 85 13.58 19.36 -0.13
CA SER A 85 12.85 18.57 0.88
C SER A 85 11.44 19.09 1.17
N ILE A 86 11.22 20.40 1.04
CA ILE A 86 9.90 21.03 1.20
C ILE A 86 9.00 20.71 0.01
N LEU A 87 9.54 20.78 -1.21
CA LEU A 87 8.82 20.42 -2.44
C LEU A 87 8.54 18.92 -2.51
N GLU A 88 9.50 18.11 -2.09
CA GLU A 88 9.35 16.67 -1.92
C GLU A 88 8.29 16.35 -0.86
N GLY A 89 8.34 17.02 0.30
CA GLY A 89 7.33 16.89 1.35
C GLY A 89 5.92 17.33 0.95
N LEU A 90 5.78 18.36 0.10
CA LEU A 90 4.49 18.83 -0.42
C LEU A 90 3.94 17.97 -1.55
N SER A 91 4.80 17.48 -2.43
CA SER A 91 4.42 16.61 -3.56
C SER A 91 4.17 15.17 -3.14
N SER A 92 4.86 14.72 -2.10
CA SER A 92 4.58 13.45 -1.42
C SER A 92 3.38 13.60 -0.48
N GLY A 93 3.21 14.73 0.22
CA GLY A 93 2.21 14.87 1.29
C GLY A 93 2.76 14.51 2.67
N GLY A 94 4.07 14.24 2.79
CA GLY A 94 4.77 13.95 4.05
C GLY A 94 5.10 15.18 4.90
N MET A 95 4.83 16.38 4.39
CA MET A 95 4.97 17.61 5.15
C MET A 95 3.82 17.78 6.14
N ARG A 96 4.15 17.94 7.43
CA ARG A 96 3.16 18.38 8.42
C ARG A 96 2.77 19.82 8.10
N LEU A 97 1.59 19.97 7.52
CA LEU A 97 0.99 21.25 7.26
C LEU A 97 0.26 21.73 8.52
N ASP A 98 0.53 22.96 8.90
CA ASP A 98 -0.24 23.63 9.95
C ASP A 98 -1.59 24.04 9.38
N LEU A 99 -2.61 23.24 9.68
CA LEU A 99 -3.98 23.48 9.23
C LEU A 99 -4.69 24.43 10.19
N GLY A 100 -5.12 25.57 9.68
CA GLY A 100 -6.02 26.49 10.37
C GLY A 100 -7.43 25.91 10.54
N GLN A 101 -8.22 26.51 11.43
CA GLN A 101 -9.61 26.11 11.64
C GLN A 101 -10.43 26.34 10.35
N PRO A 102 -11.15 25.33 9.85
CA PRO A 102 -12.01 25.49 8.68
C PRO A 102 -13.12 26.50 8.96
N TYR A 103 -13.39 27.37 8.00
CA TYR A 103 -14.48 28.34 8.05
C TYR A 103 -15.31 28.30 6.77
N LEU A 104 -16.56 28.76 6.86
CA LEU A 104 -17.47 28.76 5.72
C LEU A 104 -17.45 30.12 5.03
N GLN A 105 -17.35 30.09 3.70
CA GLN A 105 -17.52 31.26 2.85
C GLN A 105 -18.62 30.95 1.83
N GLY A 106 -19.85 31.36 2.14
CA GLY A 106 -21.02 30.99 1.34
C GLY A 106 -21.32 29.48 1.43
N ASN A 107 -21.25 28.79 0.29
CA ASN A 107 -21.46 27.34 0.19
C ASN A 107 -20.15 26.54 0.24
N ASP A 108 -19.00 27.21 0.35
CA ASP A 108 -17.69 26.59 0.30
C ASP A 108 -17.10 26.48 1.71
N THR A 109 -16.34 25.41 1.93
CA THR A 109 -15.49 25.24 3.11
C THR A 109 -14.09 25.71 2.75
N CYS A 110 -13.59 26.70 3.48
CA CYS A 110 -12.27 27.28 3.31
C CYS A 110 -11.38 26.94 4.49
N LEU A 111 -10.08 26.82 4.24
CA LEU A 111 -9.09 26.70 5.31
C LEU A 111 -7.75 27.31 4.90
N THR A 112 -6.98 27.69 5.91
CA THR A 112 -5.62 28.20 5.77
C THR A 112 -4.64 27.07 6.05
N VAL A 113 -3.61 26.95 5.21
CA VAL A 113 -2.54 25.98 5.33
C VAL A 113 -1.23 26.74 5.45
N ALA A 114 -0.40 26.40 6.42
CA ALA A 114 0.93 26.97 6.59
C ALA A 114 2.02 25.90 6.68
N ILE A 115 3.23 26.27 6.29
CA ILE A 115 4.45 25.46 6.37
C ILE A 115 5.44 26.17 7.26
N ASN A 116 5.97 25.48 8.26
CA ASN A 116 7.09 25.95 9.06
C ASN A 116 8.43 25.53 8.43
N VAL A 117 9.24 26.50 8.04
CA VAL A 117 10.51 26.30 7.31
C VAL A 117 11.67 25.90 8.22
N GLU A 118 11.60 26.19 9.52
CA GLU A 118 12.65 25.86 10.49
C GLU A 118 12.52 24.43 11.02
N GLN A 119 11.29 23.96 11.29
CA GLN A 119 11.03 22.60 11.78
C GLN A 119 11.28 21.51 10.72
N SER A 120 11.39 21.86 9.44
CA SER A 120 11.75 20.92 8.38
C SER A 120 13.24 20.49 8.41
N VAL A 121 14.06 21.03 9.31
CA VAL A 121 15.50 20.73 9.45
C VAL A 121 15.79 19.61 10.48
N ASP A 122 14.88 19.35 11.42
CA ASP A 122 15.08 18.36 12.51
C ASP A 122 14.99 16.88 12.07
N LEU A 123 14.67 16.62 10.80
CA LEU A 123 14.64 15.26 10.23
C LEU A 123 16.03 14.78 9.73
N ALA A 124 17.06 15.61 9.80
CA ALA A 124 18.36 15.35 9.18
C ALA A 124 19.49 14.90 10.15
N ASN A 125 19.20 14.72 11.45
CA ASN A 125 20.25 14.53 12.46
C ASN A 125 19.97 13.36 13.45
N ALA A 126 19.76 12.14 12.97
CA ALA A 126 19.80 10.95 13.81
C ALA A 126 20.56 9.77 13.16
N ASP A 127 21.83 9.60 13.55
CA ASP A 127 22.72 8.44 13.38
C ASP A 127 22.83 7.77 11.98
N ASP A 128 23.95 8.03 11.29
CA ASP A 128 24.41 7.37 10.05
C ASP A 128 23.33 7.28 8.94
N ASP A 129 22.71 8.43 8.66
CA ASP A 129 21.71 8.60 7.61
C ASP A 129 22.32 8.43 6.21
N LEU A 130 22.12 7.25 5.64
CA LEU A 130 22.19 7.06 4.20
C LEU A 130 20.99 7.76 3.57
N GLU A 131 21.20 9.01 3.17
CA GLU A 131 20.24 9.83 2.42
C GLU A 131 19.93 9.17 1.07
N TRP A 132 18.64 9.03 0.74
CA TRP A 132 18.22 8.48 -0.53
C TRP A 132 18.41 9.52 -1.63
N GLN A 133 19.55 9.47 -2.29
CA GLN A 133 19.85 10.38 -3.39
C GLN A 133 19.13 9.94 -4.67
N ASP A 134 18.06 10.61 -5.09
CA ASP A 134 17.25 10.24 -6.28
C ASP A 134 18.05 10.10 -7.59
N ASP A 135 19.26 10.66 -7.67
CA ASP A 135 20.14 10.62 -8.83
C ASP A 135 21.02 9.35 -8.94
N SER A 136 21.13 8.56 -7.87
CA SER A 136 21.94 7.34 -7.85
C SER A 136 21.07 6.10 -8.04
N SER A 137 21.43 5.22 -8.99
CA SER A 137 20.68 3.99 -9.27
C SER A 137 20.87 2.86 -8.25
N THR A 138 21.74 3.06 -7.25
CA THR A 138 22.12 2.04 -6.26
C THR A 138 22.30 2.63 -4.86
N VAL A 139 21.96 1.86 -3.82
CA VAL A 139 22.28 2.18 -2.42
C VAL A 139 23.33 1.20 -1.91
N THR A 140 24.35 1.72 -1.22
CA THR A 140 25.36 0.88 -0.56
C THR A 140 25.12 0.87 0.94
N VAL A 141 24.97 -0.33 1.52
CA VAL A 141 24.76 -0.51 2.97
C VAL A 141 25.79 -1.45 3.56
N THR A 142 26.19 -1.17 4.80
CA THR A 142 27.01 -2.09 5.59
C THR A 142 26.14 -2.79 6.62
N VAL A 143 26.18 -4.12 6.63
CA VAL A 143 25.32 -4.96 7.48
C VAL A 143 26.10 -6.12 8.08
N VAL A 144 25.59 -6.66 9.18
CA VAL A 144 26.17 -7.81 9.88
C VAL A 144 25.18 -8.96 9.81
N GLY A 145 25.59 -10.05 9.16
CA GLY A 145 24.82 -11.28 9.04
C GLY A 145 25.38 -12.41 9.90
N GLU A 146 24.51 -13.30 10.38
CA GLU A 146 24.87 -14.40 11.27
C GLU A 146 24.32 -15.75 10.77
N GLY A 147 25.10 -16.82 10.92
CA GLY A 147 24.71 -18.13 10.41
C GLY A 147 25.36 -19.31 11.13
N TRP A 148 24.61 -20.39 11.27
CA TRP A 148 25.08 -21.69 11.77
C TRP A 148 24.93 -22.74 10.69
N SER A 149 25.86 -23.69 10.63
CA SER A 149 25.79 -24.77 9.64
C SER A 149 24.54 -25.62 9.85
N LYS A 150 23.89 -25.98 8.75
CA LYS A 150 22.72 -26.86 8.70
C LYS A 150 22.87 -27.76 7.47
N ALA A 151 22.26 -28.95 7.48
CA ALA A 151 22.45 -29.93 6.40
C ALA A 151 22.26 -29.29 5.01
N GLY A 152 23.33 -29.27 4.20
CA GLY A 152 23.37 -28.66 2.87
C GLY A 152 24.12 -27.33 2.76
N ASP A 153 24.22 -26.55 3.85
CA ASP A 153 24.82 -25.20 3.84
C ASP A 153 25.90 -25.01 4.91
N SER A 154 26.97 -24.33 4.52
CA SER A 154 28.01 -23.88 5.46
C SER A 154 27.51 -22.72 6.34
N ALA A 155 28.07 -22.60 7.55
CA ALA A 155 27.78 -21.46 8.44
C ALA A 155 28.05 -20.10 7.75
N ARG A 156 29.04 -20.06 6.85
CA ARG A 156 29.38 -18.89 6.05
C ARG A 156 28.30 -18.52 5.06
N GLN A 157 27.84 -19.47 4.26
CA GLN A 157 26.76 -19.23 3.28
C GLN A 157 25.49 -18.71 3.96
N ARG A 158 25.15 -19.24 5.14
CA ARG A 158 23.97 -18.77 5.89
C ARG A 158 24.17 -17.38 6.49
N ALA A 159 25.37 -17.07 6.99
CA ALA A 159 25.69 -15.73 7.49
C ALA A 159 25.68 -14.70 6.36
N GLU A 160 26.15 -15.07 5.17
CA GLU A 160 26.10 -14.23 3.98
C GLU A 160 24.64 -14.00 3.53
N GLN A 161 23.81 -15.04 3.47
CA GLN A 161 22.37 -14.92 3.18
C GLN A 161 21.64 -14.03 4.19
N ASP A 162 21.90 -14.19 5.49
CA ASP A 162 21.32 -13.34 6.55
C ASP A 162 21.73 -11.87 6.38
N GLY A 163 23.01 -11.63 6.07
CA GLY A 163 23.53 -10.30 5.79
C GLY A 163 22.84 -9.66 4.58
N LEU A 164 22.73 -10.36 3.45
CA LEU A 164 22.02 -9.87 2.27
C LEU A 164 20.56 -9.54 2.54
N ARG A 165 19.87 -10.39 3.31
CA ARG A 165 18.50 -10.13 3.79
C ARG A 165 18.40 -8.82 4.58
N ARG A 166 19.31 -8.61 5.54
CA ARG A 166 19.33 -7.39 6.36
C ARG A 166 19.66 -6.14 5.54
N ALA A 167 20.53 -6.25 4.54
CA ALA A 167 20.83 -5.16 3.62
C ALA A 167 19.58 -4.69 2.88
N ILE A 168 18.82 -5.63 2.32
CA ILE A 168 17.56 -5.31 1.62
C ILE A 168 16.56 -4.70 2.59
N SER A 169 16.37 -5.27 3.78
CA SER A 169 15.46 -4.70 4.78
C SER A 169 15.84 -3.27 5.19
N ARG A 170 17.14 -2.95 5.30
CA ARG A 170 17.60 -1.60 5.61
C ARG A 170 17.32 -0.61 4.47
N VAL A 171 17.58 -0.99 3.22
CA VAL A 171 17.31 -0.15 2.05
C VAL A 171 15.80 0.06 1.85
N VAL A 172 14.99 -0.99 2.06
CA VAL A 172 13.52 -0.91 2.05
C VAL A 172 13.03 0.00 3.18
N GLY A 173 13.57 -0.11 4.39
CA GLY A 173 13.22 0.75 5.51
C GLY A 173 13.46 2.23 5.19
N ILE A 174 14.61 2.56 4.59
CA ILE A 174 14.94 3.90 4.10
C ILE A 174 13.91 4.34 3.05
N TYR A 175 13.69 3.54 2.00
CA TYR A 175 12.72 3.84 0.94
C TYR A 175 11.30 4.07 1.48
N LEU A 176 10.80 3.21 2.37
CA LEU A 176 9.46 3.34 2.95
C LEU A 176 9.34 4.49 3.94
N SER A 177 10.40 4.82 4.68
CA SER A 177 10.39 5.98 5.56
C SER A 177 10.29 7.30 4.79
N GLN A 178 10.91 7.36 3.60
CA GLN A 178 10.98 8.56 2.76
C GLN A 178 9.85 8.64 1.71
N ASN A 179 9.35 7.51 1.20
CA ASN A 179 8.32 7.44 0.14
C ASN A 179 6.93 6.96 0.62
N SER A 180 6.67 6.98 1.93
CA SER A 180 5.42 6.47 2.56
C SER A 180 4.09 7.04 2.04
N VAL A 181 4.12 8.06 1.17
CA VAL A 181 2.94 8.86 0.85
C VAL A 181 2.47 8.74 -0.61
N GLN A 182 3.26 8.16 -1.53
CA GLN A 182 2.85 8.08 -2.94
C GLN A 182 2.04 6.84 -3.34
N SER A 183 2.05 5.75 -2.57
CA SER A 183 1.60 4.44 -3.08
C SER A 183 0.32 3.87 -2.48
N SER A 184 -0.44 4.61 -1.66
CA SER A 184 -1.89 4.35 -1.54
C SER A 184 -2.62 5.40 -0.72
N LEU A 185 -3.74 5.87 -1.27
CA LEU A 185 -4.80 6.58 -0.53
C LEU A 185 -5.30 5.79 0.70
N THR A 186 -5.00 4.49 0.74
CA THR A 186 -5.38 3.51 1.77
C THR A 186 -4.38 3.39 2.91
N VAL A 187 -3.05 3.47 2.66
CA VAL A 187 -2.02 3.45 3.73
C VAL A 187 -2.00 4.77 4.51
N MET A 188 -2.35 5.89 3.88
CA MET A 188 -2.47 7.20 4.54
C MET A 188 -3.57 7.29 5.61
N GLN A 189 -4.50 6.33 5.68
CA GLN A 189 -5.58 6.31 6.68
C GLN A 189 -5.34 5.31 7.82
N LEU A 190 -4.20 4.61 7.83
CA LEU A 190 -3.71 3.84 8.97
C LEU A 190 -3.25 4.83 10.05
N SER A 191 -4.19 5.20 10.92
CA SER A 191 -4.00 6.16 12.04
C SER A 191 -3.38 5.52 13.27
N ASP A 192 -3.07 4.22 13.22
CA ASP A 192 -2.46 3.46 14.30
C ASP A 192 -1.01 3.08 13.96
N ASP A 193 -0.08 3.55 14.79
CA ASP A 193 1.37 3.30 14.66
C ASP A 193 1.69 1.80 14.61
N GLY A 194 0.85 0.96 15.22
CA GLY A 194 1.00 -0.50 15.19
C GLY A 194 0.80 -1.11 13.79
N GLU A 195 -0.16 -0.61 13.02
CA GLU A 195 -0.48 -1.15 11.68
C GLU A 195 0.55 -0.72 10.64
N GLN A 196 1.10 0.50 10.76
CA GLN A 196 2.17 0.98 9.90
C GLN A 196 3.45 0.16 10.07
N ASN A 197 3.82 -0.19 11.31
CA ASN A 197 4.97 -1.04 11.59
C ASN A 197 4.78 -2.46 11.06
N ALA A 198 3.56 -3.02 11.18
CA ALA A 198 3.25 -4.34 10.61
C ALA A 198 3.40 -4.36 9.08
N VAL A 199 2.96 -3.31 8.38
CA VAL A 199 3.13 -3.19 6.92
C VAL A 199 4.62 -3.09 6.56
N ARG A 200 5.41 -2.27 7.28
CA ARG A 200 6.87 -2.15 7.07
C ARG A 200 7.61 -3.46 7.27
N ASP A 201 7.26 -4.21 8.31
CA ASP A 201 7.86 -5.51 8.60
C ASP A 201 7.51 -6.53 7.51
N LEU A 202 6.27 -6.52 7.01
CA LEU A 202 5.84 -7.41 5.93
C LEU A 202 6.53 -7.13 4.61
N ILE A 203 6.67 -5.86 4.21
CA ILE A 203 7.43 -5.47 3.01
C ILE A 203 8.87 -5.94 3.15
N SER A 204 9.49 -5.71 4.32
CA SER A 204 10.86 -6.12 4.60
C SER A 204 11.05 -7.64 4.50
N GLN A 205 10.10 -8.42 5.03
CA GLN A 205 10.12 -9.89 4.94
C GLN A 205 9.94 -10.38 3.50
N GLN A 206 9.02 -9.76 2.76
CA GLN A 206 8.74 -10.12 1.38
C GLN A 206 9.94 -9.84 0.46
N MET A 207 10.52 -8.64 0.55
CA MET A 207 11.68 -8.25 -0.25
C MET A 207 12.92 -9.07 0.10
N SER A 208 13.10 -9.40 1.38
CA SER A 208 14.12 -10.34 1.80
C SER A 208 13.97 -11.72 1.15
N SER A 209 12.74 -12.20 0.92
CA SER A 209 12.51 -13.51 0.30
C SER A 209 12.80 -13.53 -1.20
N ARG A 210 12.83 -12.35 -1.83
CA ARG A 210 13.12 -12.13 -3.27
C ARG A 210 14.52 -11.52 -3.50
N SER A 211 15.45 -11.74 -2.57
CA SER A 211 16.77 -11.08 -2.59
C SER A 211 17.59 -11.33 -3.86
N SER A 212 17.34 -12.43 -4.57
CA SER A 212 17.94 -12.75 -5.86
C SER A 212 17.43 -11.80 -6.94
N GLY A 213 18.23 -10.80 -7.29
CA GLY A 213 17.92 -9.81 -8.33
C GLY A 213 17.88 -8.36 -7.83
N LEU A 214 17.82 -8.14 -6.51
CA LEU A 214 17.89 -6.81 -5.90
C LEU A 214 19.34 -6.40 -5.55
N VAL A 215 20.20 -7.38 -5.30
CA VAL A 215 21.61 -7.16 -4.96
C VAL A 215 22.46 -7.20 -6.21
N LYS A 216 23.11 -6.08 -6.54
CA LYS A 216 24.05 -5.97 -7.68
C LYS A 216 25.39 -6.60 -7.37
N SER A 217 25.91 -6.33 -6.18
CA SER A 217 27.17 -6.88 -5.70
C SER A 217 27.23 -6.82 -4.18
N TRP A 218 28.09 -7.65 -3.60
CA TRP A 218 28.40 -7.59 -2.18
C TRP A 218 29.83 -8.05 -1.95
N GLN A 219 30.44 -7.55 -0.88
CA GLN A 219 31.77 -7.95 -0.44
C GLN A 219 31.81 -8.13 1.07
N ALA A 220 32.50 -9.18 1.52
CA ALA A 220 32.74 -9.40 2.93
C ALA A 220 33.90 -8.50 3.40
N LEU A 221 33.60 -7.62 4.35
CA LEU A 221 34.57 -6.71 4.96
C LEU A 221 35.29 -7.39 6.14
N ALA A 222 34.54 -8.18 6.91
CA ALA A 222 35.06 -8.86 8.09
C ALA A 222 34.28 -10.14 8.37
N SER A 223 34.89 -11.06 9.12
CA SER A 223 34.20 -12.23 9.66
C SER A 223 34.69 -12.54 11.06
N LYS A 224 33.77 -13.00 11.91
CA LYS A 224 34.03 -13.37 13.30
C LYS A 224 33.37 -14.72 13.58
N LYS A 225 34.10 -15.63 14.22
CA LYS A 225 33.52 -16.90 14.68
C LYS A 225 32.62 -16.65 15.90
N LEU A 226 31.46 -17.27 15.91
CA LEU A 226 30.51 -17.29 17.02
C LEU A 226 30.54 -18.65 17.72
N ASP A 227 29.93 -18.71 18.90
CA ASP A 227 29.80 -19.96 19.65
C ASP A 227 29.02 -21.03 18.87
N LYS A 228 29.28 -22.30 19.20
CA LYS A 228 28.63 -23.47 18.61
C LYS A 228 28.82 -23.57 17.09
N GLY A 229 29.97 -23.11 16.58
CA GLY A 229 30.29 -23.19 15.15
C GLY A 229 29.52 -22.21 14.28
N GLY A 230 28.94 -21.15 14.88
CA GLY A 230 28.35 -20.05 14.14
C GLY A 230 29.40 -19.14 13.52
N LEU A 231 28.99 -18.37 12.52
CA LEU A 231 29.80 -17.35 11.87
C LEU A 231 29.02 -16.05 11.78
N GLN A 232 29.66 -14.94 12.10
CA GLN A 232 29.21 -13.59 11.84
C GLN A 232 30.04 -13.02 10.68
N VAL A 233 29.40 -12.37 9.72
CA VAL A 233 30.06 -11.74 8.57
C VAL A 233 29.55 -10.31 8.43
N THR A 234 30.47 -9.36 8.34
CA THR A 234 30.15 -7.97 7.99
C THR A 234 30.26 -7.83 6.48
N LEU A 235 29.17 -7.43 5.84
CA LEU A 235 29.06 -7.26 4.41
C LEU A 235 28.86 -5.79 4.05
N GLN A 236 29.52 -5.35 2.98
CA GLN A 236 29.07 -4.20 2.21
C GLN A 236 28.26 -4.71 1.03
N VAL A 237 27.03 -4.21 0.88
CA VAL A 237 26.08 -4.69 -0.11
C VAL A 237 25.59 -3.51 -0.95
N VAL A 238 25.61 -3.67 -2.28
CA VAL A 238 25.09 -2.71 -3.24
C VAL A 238 23.75 -3.21 -3.75
N VAL A 239 22.68 -2.46 -3.47
CA VAL A 239 21.29 -2.78 -3.83
C VAL A 239 20.82 -1.85 -4.95
N GLU A 240 20.17 -2.38 -5.98
CA GLU A 240 19.61 -1.58 -7.06
C GLU A 240 18.27 -0.95 -6.64
N LYS A 241 18.12 0.36 -6.86
CA LYS A 241 16.92 1.09 -6.43
C LYS A 241 15.71 0.79 -7.31
N SER A 242 15.88 0.81 -8.63
CA SER A 242 14.76 0.67 -9.58
C SER A 242 13.94 -0.63 -9.39
N PRO A 243 14.55 -1.84 -9.37
CA PRO A 243 13.78 -3.06 -9.13
C PRO A 243 13.21 -3.13 -7.71
N LEU A 244 13.86 -2.50 -6.72
CA LEU A 244 13.35 -2.41 -5.35
C LEU A 244 12.12 -1.49 -5.25
N ILE A 245 12.16 -0.33 -5.91
CA ILE A 245 11.03 0.62 -6.01
C ILE A 245 9.86 -0.04 -6.73
N ALA A 246 10.11 -0.67 -7.88
CA ALA A 246 9.07 -1.35 -8.65
C ALA A 246 8.38 -2.45 -7.82
N GLN A 247 9.16 -3.34 -7.20
CA GLN A 247 8.59 -4.41 -6.37
C GLN A 247 7.89 -3.89 -5.10
N SER A 248 8.40 -2.81 -4.50
CA SER A 248 7.75 -2.18 -3.34
C SER A 248 6.44 -1.50 -3.72
N ASN A 249 6.40 -0.83 -4.88
CA ASN A 249 5.19 -0.21 -5.41
C ASN A 249 4.15 -1.25 -5.82
N ASP A 250 4.55 -2.34 -6.48
CA ASP A 250 3.65 -3.44 -6.81
C ASP A 250 3.05 -4.07 -5.54
N PHE A 251 3.85 -4.24 -4.50
CA PHE A 251 3.40 -4.75 -3.21
C PHE A 251 2.43 -3.78 -2.51
N LEU A 252 2.75 -2.48 -2.51
CA LEU A 252 1.89 -1.45 -1.92
C LEU A 252 0.59 -1.26 -2.71
N ALA A 253 0.64 -1.36 -4.03
CA ALA A 253 -0.55 -1.35 -4.89
C ALA A 253 -1.47 -2.54 -4.60
N GLN A 254 -0.91 -3.73 -4.31
CA GLN A 254 -1.71 -4.89 -3.91
C GLN A 254 -2.39 -4.72 -2.54
N ILE A 255 -1.77 -4.00 -1.60
CA ILE A 255 -2.36 -3.68 -0.30
C ILE A 255 -3.38 -2.54 -0.42
N GLY A 256 -3.06 -1.52 -1.21
CA GLY A 256 -3.80 -0.26 -1.30
C GLY A 256 -4.98 -0.29 -2.27
N SER A 257 -4.86 -0.99 -3.39
CA SER A 257 -5.90 -1.12 -4.41
C SER A 257 -6.20 -2.59 -4.74
N PRO A 258 -6.60 -3.39 -3.73
CA PRO A 258 -6.95 -4.78 -3.97
C PRO A 258 -8.17 -4.86 -4.87
N ARG A 259 -8.14 -5.80 -5.82
CA ARG A 259 -9.31 -6.12 -6.64
C ARG A 259 -10.20 -7.12 -5.91
N VAL A 260 -11.48 -6.81 -5.74
CA VAL A 260 -12.43 -7.64 -5.01
C VAL A 260 -13.70 -7.94 -5.80
N ARG A 261 -14.27 -9.11 -5.57
CA ARG A 261 -15.59 -9.50 -6.02
C ARG A 261 -16.58 -9.21 -4.90
N VAL A 262 -17.59 -8.40 -5.16
CA VAL A 262 -18.66 -8.16 -4.19
C VAL A 262 -19.71 -9.25 -4.31
N ILE A 263 -20.07 -9.89 -3.20
CA ILE A 263 -21.15 -10.87 -3.10
C ILE A 263 -22.13 -10.35 -2.07
N ALA A 264 -23.24 -9.81 -2.53
CA ALA A 264 -24.28 -9.23 -1.69
C ALA A 264 -25.65 -9.43 -2.35
N ASN A 265 -26.73 -9.16 -1.63
CA ASN A 265 -28.06 -9.04 -2.24
C ASN A 265 -28.12 -7.78 -3.13
N ASP A 266 -28.95 -7.79 -4.16
CA ASP A 266 -29.24 -6.71 -5.11
C ASP A 266 -29.34 -5.31 -4.47
N ASN A 267 -29.86 -5.20 -3.24
CA ASN A 267 -29.98 -3.90 -2.56
C ASN A 267 -28.65 -3.40 -1.96
N PHE A 268 -27.75 -4.31 -1.56
CA PHE A 268 -26.47 -3.99 -0.92
C PHE A 268 -25.32 -3.88 -1.91
N GLU A 269 -25.34 -4.72 -2.96
CA GLU A 269 -24.25 -4.81 -3.93
C GLU A 269 -23.88 -3.46 -4.56
N PRO A 270 -24.81 -2.64 -5.09
CA PRO A 270 -24.45 -1.38 -5.72
C PRO A 270 -23.88 -0.37 -4.71
N ILE A 271 -24.48 -0.27 -3.51
CA ILE A 271 -24.02 0.66 -2.46
C ILE A 271 -22.60 0.31 -2.02
N LEU A 272 -22.35 -0.99 -1.77
CA LEU A 272 -21.06 -1.46 -1.34
C LEU A 272 -20.01 -1.31 -2.45
N LYS A 273 -20.35 -1.57 -3.72
CA LYS A 273 -19.45 -1.33 -4.85
C LYS A 273 -19.06 0.13 -4.97
N THR A 274 -20.03 1.05 -4.91
CA THR A 274 -19.77 2.50 -4.96
C THR A 274 -18.85 2.92 -3.82
N TRP A 275 -19.17 2.52 -2.59
CA TRP A 275 -18.35 2.87 -1.43
C TRP A 275 -16.92 2.31 -1.53
N LEU A 276 -16.76 1.05 -1.95
CA LEU A 276 -15.43 0.43 -2.16
C LEU A 276 -14.62 1.19 -3.21
N SER A 277 -15.24 1.58 -4.33
CA SER A 277 -14.57 2.36 -5.37
C SER A 277 -14.16 3.75 -4.88
N GLU A 278 -14.96 4.41 -4.03
CA GLU A 278 -14.58 5.67 -3.37
C GLU A 278 -13.38 5.50 -2.43
N GLN A 279 -13.17 4.29 -1.88
CA GLN A 279 -11.98 3.95 -1.09
C GLN A 279 -10.79 3.47 -1.94
N GLY A 280 -10.87 3.55 -3.28
CA GLY A 280 -9.78 3.09 -4.17
C GLY A 280 -9.66 1.57 -4.32
N ILE A 281 -10.69 0.82 -3.92
CA ILE A 281 -10.78 -0.64 -4.06
C ILE A 281 -11.53 -0.97 -5.35
N GLU A 282 -10.85 -1.64 -6.28
CA GLU A 282 -11.44 -2.03 -7.56
C GLU A 282 -12.40 -3.22 -7.40
N THR A 283 -13.55 -3.17 -8.07
CA THR A 283 -14.52 -4.27 -8.04
C THR A 283 -14.57 -5.02 -9.38
N GLY A 284 -14.53 -6.35 -9.36
CA GLY A 284 -14.50 -7.16 -10.57
C GLY A 284 -14.97 -8.60 -10.34
N ALA A 285 -15.66 -9.18 -11.32
CA ALA A 285 -16.21 -10.54 -11.22
C ALA A 285 -15.12 -11.63 -11.17
N GLY A 286 -13.96 -11.37 -11.77
CA GLY A 286 -12.81 -12.29 -11.81
C GLY A 286 -11.82 -12.11 -10.66
N ALA A 287 -12.15 -11.30 -9.65
CA ALA A 287 -11.24 -11.02 -8.55
C ALA A 287 -11.06 -12.22 -7.61
N SER A 288 -9.83 -12.39 -7.12
CA SER A 288 -9.42 -13.45 -6.19
C SER A 288 -9.96 -13.30 -4.76
N LEU A 289 -10.25 -12.08 -4.35
CA LEU A 289 -10.83 -11.77 -3.05
C LEU A 289 -12.32 -11.53 -3.18
N GLN A 290 -13.09 -11.97 -2.19
CA GLN A 290 -14.52 -11.81 -2.09
C GLN A 290 -14.85 -10.95 -0.88
N VAL A 291 -15.58 -9.86 -1.12
CA VAL A 291 -16.24 -9.07 -0.07
C VAL A 291 -17.69 -9.53 -0.01
N ILE A 292 -18.03 -10.28 1.04
CA ILE A 292 -19.34 -10.92 1.20
C ILE A 292 -20.16 -10.13 2.23
N ALA A 293 -21.27 -9.54 1.81
CA ALA A 293 -22.20 -8.85 2.69
C ALA A 293 -23.39 -9.74 3.03
N LYS A 294 -23.52 -10.10 4.30
CA LYS A 294 -24.65 -10.87 4.86
C LYS A 294 -25.50 -9.97 5.73
N HIS A 295 -26.81 -10.03 5.59
CA HIS A 295 -27.72 -9.19 6.35
C HIS A 295 -28.83 -10.01 7.01
N GLU A 296 -29.33 -9.49 8.12
CA GLU A 296 -30.49 -10.02 8.84
C GLU A 296 -31.26 -8.86 9.48
N LEU A 297 -32.58 -8.86 9.36
CA LEU A 297 -33.44 -7.92 10.09
C LEU A 297 -33.79 -8.51 11.46
N ARG A 298 -33.42 -7.80 12.53
CA ARG A 298 -33.67 -8.20 13.92
C ARG A 298 -34.57 -7.17 14.62
N GLY A 299 -35.29 -7.60 15.65
CA GLY A 299 -36.14 -6.71 16.45
C GLY A 299 -37.58 -7.19 16.56
N ALA A 300 -38.39 -6.41 17.27
CA ALA A 300 -39.80 -6.72 17.51
C ALA A 300 -40.63 -6.62 16.21
N ALA A 301 -41.89 -7.07 16.25
CA ALA A 301 -42.80 -6.96 15.10
C ALA A 301 -43.08 -5.51 14.69
N SER A 302 -42.99 -4.56 15.61
CA SER A 302 -43.24 -3.13 15.34
C SER A 302 -41.99 -2.33 14.96
N SER A 303 -40.79 -2.90 15.14
CA SER A 303 -39.53 -2.20 14.85
C SER A 303 -38.41 -3.16 14.47
N LYS A 304 -37.76 -2.88 13.34
CA LYS A 304 -36.64 -3.63 12.79
C LYS A 304 -35.34 -2.86 12.89
N ARG A 305 -34.25 -3.60 13.00
CA ARG A 305 -32.86 -3.17 13.03
C ARG A 305 -32.07 -4.02 12.04
N LEU A 306 -31.07 -3.43 11.42
CA LEU A 306 -30.22 -4.13 10.46
C LEU A 306 -29.00 -4.70 11.17
N SER A 307 -28.83 -6.02 11.09
CA SER A 307 -27.59 -6.71 11.41
C SER A 307 -26.88 -7.02 10.10
N LEU A 308 -25.85 -6.25 9.78
CA LEU A 308 -25.01 -6.38 8.60
C LEU A 308 -23.64 -6.92 9.01
N THR A 309 -23.17 -7.94 8.30
CA THR A 309 -21.84 -8.52 8.44
C THR A 309 -21.15 -8.46 7.10
N ILE A 310 -19.92 -7.94 7.07
CA ILE A 310 -19.06 -7.93 5.90
C ILE A 310 -17.87 -8.83 6.18
N GLU A 311 -17.60 -9.78 5.28
CA GLU A 311 -16.49 -10.73 5.37
C GLU A 311 -15.57 -10.56 4.17
N VAL A 312 -14.26 -10.64 4.38
CA VAL A 312 -13.26 -10.70 3.31
C VAL A 312 -12.71 -12.12 3.24
N ARG A 313 -12.91 -12.78 2.11
CA ARG A 313 -12.46 -14.16 1.87
C ARG A 313 -11.68 -14.29 0.56
N ASP A 314 -10.91 -15.36 0.40
CA ASP A 314 -10.46 -15.79 -0.93
C ASP A 314 -11.45 -16.80 -1.54
N LEU A 315 -11.24 -17.17 -2.80
CA LEU A 315 -12.04 -18.21 -3.46
C LEU A 315 -11.91 -19.60 -2.81
N ALA A 316 -10.84 -19.85 -2.04
CA ALA A 316 -10.67 -21.08 -1.26
C ALA A 316 -11.47 -21.07 0.06
N GLY A 317 -12.12 -19.94 0.40
CA GLY A 317 -12.98 -19.79 1.57
C GLY A 317 -12.26 -19.33 2.85
N ASN A 318 -10.95 -19.05 2.79
CA ASN A 318 -10.19 -18.55 3.93
C ASN A 318 -10.71 -17.17 4.32
N LEU A 319 -10.94 -16.95 5.62
CA LEU A 319 -11.43 -15.67 6.15
C LEU A 319 -10.25 -14.79 6.61
N TYR A 320 -10.13 -13.60 6.02
CA TYR A 320 -9.08 -12.64 6.33
C TYR A 320 -9.53 -11.51 7.25
N GLY A 321 -10.83 -11.19 7.23
CA GLY A 321 -11.40 -10.19 8.11
C GLY A 321 -12.91 -10.24 8.14
N GLN A 322 -13.47 -9.74 9.24
CA GLN A 322 -14.90 -9.64 9.44
C GLN A 322 -15.22 -8.32 10.14
N TRP A 323 -16.23 -7.63 9.63
CA TRP A 323 -16.82 -6.46 10.24
C TRP A 323 -18.31 -6.70 10.48
N ARG A 324 -18.84 -6.09 11.54
CA ARG A 324 -20.27 -6.07 11.84
C ARG A 324 -20.67 -4.65 12.15
N ASN A 325 -21.82 -4.23 11.63
CA ASN A 325 -22.38 -2.95 12.04
C ASN A 325 -22.86 -3.02 13.49
N ASP A 326 -23.11 -1.86 14.11
CA ASP A 326 -23.81 -1.78 15.39
C ASP A 326 -25.33 -1.61 15.15
N PRO A 327 -26.15 -2.66 15.35
CA PRO A 327 -27.58 -2.60 15.08
C PRO A 327 -28.34 -1.75 16.12
N SER A 328 -27.71 -1.38 17.23
CA SER A 328 -28.37 -0.60 18.29
C SER A 328 -28.53 0.87 17.94
N LEU A 329 -27.76 1.36 16.95
CA LEU A 329 -27.72 2.77 16.57
C LEU A 329 -29.00 3.25 15.90
N VAL A 330 -29.64 2.41 15.08
CA VAL A 330 -30.86 2.77 14.35
C VAL A 330 -31.86 1.63 14.34
N ALA A 331 -33.10 1.99 14.64
CA ALA A 331 -34.26 1.13 14.51
C ALA A 331 -35.34 1.89 13.74
N LEU A 332 -35.96 1.23 12.75
CA LEU A 332 -37.06 1.78 11.98
C LEU A 332 -38.34 0.98 12.24
N PRO A 333 -39.54 1.58 12.08
CA PRO A 333 -40.79 0.83 12.09
C PRO A 333 -40.79 -0.27 11.03
N ASP A 334 -41.46 -1.39 11.30
CA ASP A 334 -41.57 -2.47 10.31
C ASP A 334 -42.35 -2.01 9.07
N SER A 335 -41.75 -2.18 7.89
CA SER A 335 -42.30 -1.73 6.62
C SER A 335 -41.72 -2.54 5.46
N THR A 336 -42.34 -2.46 4.28
CA THR A 336 -41.86 -3.12 3.07
C THR A 336 -40.49 -2.60 2.58
N HIS A 337 -40.10 -1.39 2.99
CA HIS A 337 -38.84 -0.74 2.58
C HIS A 337 -37.79 -0.69 3.70
N VAL A 338 -38.10 -1.29 4.85
CA VAL A 338 -37.28 -1.14 6.07
C VAL A 338 -35.83 -1.61 5.87
N LEU A 339 -35.60 -2.62 5.04
CA LEU A 339 -34.26 -3.10 4.71
C LEU A 339 -33.46 -2.04 3.93
N ASP A 340 -34.08 -1.42 2.94
CA ASP A 340 -33.43 -0.43 2.06
C ASP A 340 -33.10 0.83 2.85
N ASP A 341 -34.05 1.31 3.66
CA ASP A 341 -33.87 2.48 4.50
C ASP A 341 -32.77 2.27 5.54
N LEU A 342 -32.79 1.13 6.25
CA LEU A 342 -31.74 0.80 7.23
C LEU A 342 -30.36 0.65 6.58
N THR A 343 -30.31 0.13 5.35
CA THR A 343 -29.07 -0.02 4.59
C THR A 343 -28.49 1.34 4.23
N GLN A 344 -29.30 2.22 3.63
CA GLN A 344 -28.86 3.58 3.29
C GLN A 344 -28.39 4.37 4.51
N VAL A 345 -29.09 4.23 5.64
CA VAL A 345 -28.72 4.91 6.87
C VAL A 345 -27.39 4.38 7.42
N THR A 346 -27.19 3.05 7.40
CA THR A 346 -25.93 2.43 7.87
C THR A 346 -24.73 2.92 7.07
N PHE A 347 -24.84 3.00 5.74
CA PHE A 347 -23.78 3.49 4.86
C PHE A 347 -23.65 5.03 4.81
N LYS A 348 -24.43 5.77 5.62
CA LYS A 348 -24.28 7.22 5.81
C LYS A 348 -23.71 7.60 7.18
N MET A 349 -23.45 6.63 8.06
CA MET A 349 -22.89 6.86 9.39
C MET A 349 -21.35 6.91 9.35
N PRO A 350 -20.71 8.05 9.62
CA PRO A 350 -19.25 8.18 9.50
C PRO A 350 -18.48 7.18 10.35
N GLN A 351 -18.92 6.96 11.60
CA GLN A 351 -18.26 6.03 12.51
C GLN A 351 -18.32 4.57 12.03
N GLN A 352 -19.44 4.15 11.43
CA GLN A 352 -19.59 2.80 10.88
C GLN A 352 -18.70 2.61 9.65
N LEU A 353 -18.66 3.61 8.77
CA LEU A 353 -17.80 3.59 7.57
C LEU A 353 -16.32 3.56 7.94
N GLN A 354 -15.90 4.32 8.94
CA GLN A 354 -14.51 4.30 9.42
C GLN A 354 -14.13 2.94 10.00
N ASN A 355 -15.01 2.33 10.82
CA ASN A 355 -14.77 1.00 11.37
C ASN A 355 -14.75 -0.08 10.28
N LEU A 356 -15.61 0.03 9.26
CA LEU A 356 -15.62 -0.88 8.11
C LEU A 356 -14.30 -0.76 7.34
N GLN A 357 -13.86 0.46 7.10
CA GLN A 357 -12.60 0.72 6.41
C GLN A 357 -11.40 0.12 7.14
N GLN A 358 -11.28 0.35 8.45
CA GLN A 358 -10.23 -0.25 9.27
C GLN A 358 -10.25 -1.78 9.20
N ALA A 359 -11.44 -2.38 9.28
CA ALA A 359 -11.58 -3.83 9.19
C ALA A 359 -11.17 -4.38 7.82
N LEU A 360 -11.45 -3.67 6.73
CA LEU A 360 -11.00 -4.04 5.38
C LEU A 360 -9.49 -3.91 5.22
N ASN A 361 -8.90 -2.80 5.67
CA ASN A 361 -7.45 -2.60 5.63
C ASN A 361 -6.72 -3.71 6.38
N LYS A 362 -7.18 -4.04 7.59
CA LYS A 362 -6.66 -5.16 8.37
C LYS A 362 -6.82 -6.50 7.66
N ALA A 363 -7.94 -6.72 6.97
CA ALA A 363 -8.14 -7.93 6.18
C ALA A 363 -7.12 -8.03 5.02
N PHE A 364 -6.87 -6.95 4.30
CA PHE A 364 -5.90 -6.94 3.20
C PHE A 364 -4.45 -7.11 3.69
N ILE A 365 -4.10 -6.49 4.82
CA ILE A 365 -2.83 -6.75 5.50
C ILE A 365 -2.71 -8.24 5.86
N ASN A 366 -3.79 -8.84 6.38
CA ASN A 366 -3.79 -10.26 6.73
C ASN A 366 -3.55 -11.16 5.49
N VAL A 367 -4.16 -10.87 4.34
CA VAL A 367 -3.93 -11.60 3.08
C VAL A 367 -2.43 -11.61 2.75
N VAL A 368 -1.81 -10.44 2.77
CA VAL A 368 -0.40 -10.30 2.42
C VAL A 368 0.50 -10.93 3.47
N SER A 369 0.18 -10.82 4.75
CA SER A 369 0.93 -11.41 5.85
C SER A 369 1.06 -12.94 5.74
N GLN A 370 0.03 -13.59 5.18
CA GLN A 370 0.01 -15.03 4.98
C GLN A 370 0.84 -15.46 3.76
N GLY A 371 1.45 -14.54 3.01
CA GLY A 371 2.20 -14.83 1.79
C GLY A 371 1.42 -14.57 0.50
N GLY A 372 0.35 -13.77 0.59
CA GLY A 372 -0.48 -13.42 -0.54
C GLY A 372 -1.63 -14.39 -0.79
N LEU A 373 -2.19 -14.27 -1.99
CA LEU A 373 -3.36 -15.02 -2.41
C LEU A 373 -3.01 -16.49 -2.66
N VAL A 374 -3.97 -17.36 -2.40
CA VAL A 374 -3.88 -18.76 -2.81
C VAL A 374 -3.98 -18.84 -4.33
N ARG A 375 -3.03 -19.53 -4.95
CA ARG A 375 -2.95 -19.82 -6.38
C ARG A 375 -3.05 -21.31 -6.60
N GLU A 376 -3.70 -21.71 -7.68
CA GLU A 376 -3.79 -23.09 -8.15
C GLU A 376 -2.99 -23.25 -9.44
N ILE A 377 -2.02 -24.16 -9.42
CA ILE A 377 -1.23 -24.54 -10.59
C ILE A 377 -1.71 -25.91 -11.06
N LYS A 378 -2.37 -25.95 -12.21
CA LYS A 378 -2.92 -27.18 -12.80
C LYS A 378 -2.02 -27.66 -13.91
N ILE A 379 -1.36 -28.79 -13.72
CA ILE A 379 -0.43 -29.38 -14.69
C ILE A 379 -0.94 -30.76 -15.09
N ARG A 380 -1.13 -31.03 -16.38
CA ARG A 380 -1.48 -32.41 -16.77
C ARG A 380 -0.39 -33.38 -16.36
N THR A 381 -0.78 -34.54 -15.85
CA THR A 381 0.17 -35.52 -15.29
C THR A 381 1.19 -36.02 -16.32
N ASN A 382 0.83 -36.05 -17.61
CA ASN A 382 1.71 -36.47 -18.70
C ASN A 382 2.76 -35.42 -19.12
N HIS A 383 2.66 -34.19 -18.62
CA HIS A 383 3.63 -33.12 -18.90
C HIS A 383 4.80 -33.08 -17.92
N LEU A 384 4.77 -33.90 -16.86
CA LEU A 384 5.85 -34.00 -15.89
C LEU A 384 6.54 -35.36 -16.02
N ALA A 385 7.86 -35.35 -16.22
CA ALA A 385 8.68 -36.55 -16.21
C ALA A 385 8.94 -37.06 -14.79
N GLN A 386 8.97 -36.15 -13.80
CA GLN A 386 9.24 -36.44 -12.38
C GLN A 386 8.18 -35.75 -11.49
N PRO A 387 6.92 -36.22 -11.52
CA PRO A 387 5.81 -35.58 -10.80
C PRO A 387 6.01 -35.52 -9.27
N GLU A 388 6.75 -36.46 -8.70
CA GLU A 388 7.06 -36.53 -7.27
C GLU A 388 7.94 -35.37 -6.79
N LYS A 389 8.67 -34.70 -7.68
CA LYS A 389 9.52 -33.55 -7.34
C LYS A 389 8.80 -32.21 -7.41
N LEU A 390 7.53 -32.18 -7.83
CA LEU A 390 6.78 -30.95 -8.04
C LEU A 390 6.74 -30.04 -6.80
N HIS A 391 6.45 -30.61 -5.63
CA HIS A 391 6.44 -29.87 -4.37
C HIS A 391 7.81 -29.22 -4.09
N ALA A 392 8.89 -29.98 -4.24
CA ALA A 392 10.24 -29.49 -3.96
C ALA A 392 10.63 -28.36 -4.92
N VAL A 393 10.33 -28.50 -6.22
CA VAL A 393 10.61 -27.47 -7.22
C VAL A 393 9.84 -26.19 -6.93
N ILE A 394 8.52 -26.29 -6.72
CA ILE A 394 7.68 -25.11 -6.44
C ILE A 394 8.13 -24.42 -5.14
N SER A 395 8.52 -25.17 -4.12
CA SER A 395 8.99 -24.63 -2.84
C SER A 395 10.31 -23.84 -2.94
N THR A 396 11.05 -23.97 -4.05
CA THR A 396 12.28 -23.18 -4.29
C THR A 396 12.01 -21.83 -4.95
N ILE A 397 10.78 -21.56 -5.40
CA ILE A 397 10.41 -20.30 -6.02
C ILE A 397 10.32 -19.22 -4.93
N GLY A 398 11.04 -18.12 -5.13
CA GLY A 398 11.05 -16.99 -4.19
C GLY A 398 9.64 -16.42 -3.98
N GLY A 399 9.26 -16.18 -2.72
CA GLY A 399 7.95 -15.63 -2.38
C GLY A 399 6.79 -16.65 -2.38
N VAL A 400 7.04 -17.93 -2.66
CA VAL A 400 6.03 -18.99 -2.54
C VAL A 400 5.98 -19.54 -1.11
N LYS A 401 4.77 -19.75 -0.58
CA LYS A 401 4.50 -20.38 0.73
C LYS A 401 3.38 -21.41 0.64
N ASP A 402 3.23 -22.22 1.70
CA ASP A 402 2.13 -23.16 1.91
C ASP A 402 1.81 -24.07 0.71
N VAL A 403 2.86 -24.66 0.12
CA VAL A 403 2.72 -25.52 -1.05
C VAL A 403 2.08 -26.84 -0.64
N ALA A 404 0.94 -27.15 -1.24
CA ALA A 404 0.26 -28.43 -1.15
C ALA A 404 0.04 -28.99 -2.56
N VAL A 405 0.37 -30.26 -2.78
CA VAL A 405 0.20 -30.91 -4.08
C VAL A 405 -0.78 -32.06 -3.92
N PHE A 406 -1.81 -32.08 -4.75
CA PHE A 406 -2.79 -33.16 -4.82
C PHE A 406 -3.06 -33.54 -6.27
N LYS A 407 -3.65 -34.71 -6.47
CA LYS A 407 -4.03 -35.20 -7.79
C LYS A 407 -5.53 -35.02 -7.98
N GLU A 408 -5.91 -34.38 -9.07
CA GLU A 408 -7.30 -34.18 -9.45
C GLU A 408 -7.48 -34.63 -10.91
N ASN A 409 -8.21 -35.73 -11.12
CA ASN A 409 -8.38 -36.32 -12.45
C ASN A 409 -7.03 -36.58 -13.16
N ASN A 410 -6.85 -36.00 -14.35
CA ASN A 410 -5.61 -36.07 -15.16
C ASN A 410 -4.64 -34.90 -14.86
N TYR A 411 -4.86 -34.18 -13.77
CA TYR A 411 -4.02 -33.06 -13.35
C TYR A 411 -3.34 -33.35 -12.01
N LEU A 412 -2.10 -32.89 -11.91
CA LEU A 412 -1.48 -32.55 -10.64
C LEU A 412 -1.79 -31.08 -10.36
N VAL A 413 -2.39 -30.84 -9.21
CA VAL A 413 -2.78 -29.51 -8.75
C VAL A 413 -1.87 -29.13 -7.60
N ALA A 414 -1.11 -28.06 -7.76
CA ALA A 414 -0.37 -27.45 -6.67
C ALA A 414 -1.13 -26.21 -6.19
N SER A 415 -1.58 -26.24 -4.94
CA SER A 415 -2.09 -25.07 -4.24
C SER A 415 -0.94 -24.42 -3.47
N LEU A 416 -0.77 -23.11 -3.60
CA LEU A 416 0.32 -22.39 -2.95
C LEU A 416 -0.11 -20.94 -2.68
N ARG A 417 0.58 -20.25 -1.77
CA ARG A 417 0.45 -18.81 -1.60
C ARG A 417 1.56 -18.09 -2.34
N TYR A 418 1.17 -17.05 -3.08
CA TYR A 418 2.11 -16.17 -3.76
C TYR A 418 1.66 -14.70 -3.66
N SER A 419 2.59 -13.86 -3.26
CA SER A 419 2.41 -12.43 -3.00
C SER A 419 2.81 -11.54 -4.18
N GLY A 420 3.03 -12.13 -5.36
CA GLY A 420 3.23 -11.38 -6.59
C GLY A 420 2.09 -11.58 -7.59
N ASP A 421 2.31 -11.02 -8.78
CA ASP A 421 1.41 -11.17 -9.91
C ASP A 421 1.39 -12.62 -10.42
N THR A 422 0.23 -13.06 -10.90
CA THR A 422 0.04 -14.44 -11.37
C THR A 422 0.76 -14.70 -12.69
N GLY A 423 0.92 -13.67 -13.54
CA GLY A 423 1.76 -13.73 -14.73
C GLY A 423 3.25 -13.86 -14.39
N GLU A 424 3.74 -13.12 -13.39
CA GLU A 424 5.11 -13.28 -12.87
C GLU A 424 5.34 -14.72 -12.36
N LEU A 425 4.39 -15.25 -11.57
CA LEU A 425 4.45 -16.62 -11.08
C LEU A 425 4.46 -17.64 -12.23
N ALA A 426 3.66 -17.43 -13.28
CA ALA A 426 3.63 -18.31 -14.44
C ALA A 426 5.00 -18.38 -15.16
N LEU A 427 5.68 -17.25 -15.29
CA LEU A 427 7.04 -17.18 -15.85
C LEU A 427 8.07 -17.90 -14.97
N MET A 428 8.01 -17.69 -13.65
CA MET A 428 8.90 -18.37 -12.70
C MET A 428 8.68 -19.89 -12.71
N LEU A 429 7.42 -20.32 -12.78
CA LEU A 429 7.04 -21.73 -12.89
C LEU A 429 7.54 -22.33 -14.20
N GLN A 430 7.44 -21.62 -15.33
CA GLN A 430 7.94 -22.10 -16.61
C GLN A 430 9.43 -22.48 -16.52
N ASN A 431 10.24 -21.62 -15.91
CA ASN A 431 11.68 -21.84 -15.76
C ASN A 431 11.99 -22.94 -14.73
N SER A 432 11.28 -22.95 -13.61
CA SER A 432 11.54 -23.89 -12.51
C SER A 432 11.12 -25.32 -12.86
N LEU A 433 10.01 -25.48 -13.56
CA LEU A 433 9.45 -26.78 -13.93
C LEU A 433 10.22 -27.46 -15.06
N ALA A 434 11.02 -26.71 -15.84
CA ALA A 434 11.83 -27.24 -16.94
C ALA A 434 12.72 -28.43 -16.54
N ALA A 435 13.20 -28.46 -15.29
CA ALA A 435 14.04 -29.54 -14.77
C ALA A 435 13.29 -30.86 -14.52
N ILE A 436 11.97 -30.82 -14.41
CA ILE A 436 11.12 -31.99 -14.11
C ILE A 436 10.05 -32.25 -15.19
N SER A 437 10.07 -31.46 -16.27
CA SER A 437 9.08 -31.49 -17.33
C SER A 437 9.40 -32.52 -18.42
N ALA A 438 8.36 -32.98 -19.11
CA ALA A 438 8.50 -33.76 -20.33
C ALA A 438 9.05 -32.88 -21.49
N PRO A 439 9.60 -33.47 -22.58
CA PRO A 439 10.18 -32.73 -23.70
C PRO A 439 9.25 -31.73 -24.41
N SER A 440 7.94 -31.88 -24.24
CA SER A 440 6.90 -31.02 -24.84
C SER A 440 6.09 -30.29 -23.76
N PHE A 441 6.77 -29.67 -22.79
CA PHE A 441 6.10 -28.92 -21.73
C PHE A 441 5.42 -27.66 -22.30
N PRO A 442 4.10 -27.47 -22.09
CA PRO A 442 3.40 -26.30 -22.58
C PRO A 442 3.79 -25.05 -21.78
N ASN A 443 3.48 -23.88 -22.35
CA ASN A 443 3.56 -22.63 -21.60
C ASN A 443 2.38 -22.53 -20.60
N GLY A 444 2.65 -22.01 -19.41
CA GLY A 444 1.61 -21.73 -18.42
C GLY A 444 0.64 -20.65 -18.91
N GLN A 445 -0.64 -20.97 -18.96
CA GLN A 445 -1.71 -20.02 -19.28
C GLN A 445 -2.35 -19.50 -18.00
N VAL A 446 -2.31 -18.19 -17.80
CA VAL A 446 -3.04 -17.52 -16.70
C VAL A 446 -4.51 -17.45 -17.10
N ILE A 447 -5.37 -18.21 -16.41
CA ILE A 447 -6.81 -18.26 -16.68
C ILE A 447 -7.52 -17.12 -15.97
N ASP A 448 -7.13 -16.87 -14.73
CA ASP A 448 -7.60 -15.80 -13.87
C ASP A 448 -6.51 -15.45 -12.85
N ASP A 449 -6.83 -14.55 -11.92
CA ASP A 449 -5.88 -14.12 -10.91
C ASP A 449 -5.37 -15.31 -10.06
N GLN A 450 -6.04 -16.46 -9.95
CA GLN A 450 -5.60 -17.58 -9.10
C GLN A 450 -5.03 -18.78 -9.87
N THR A 451 -5.49 -18.98 -11.10
CA THR A 451 -5.32 -20.26 -11.78
C THR A 451 -4.32 -20.15 -12.92
N ILE A 452 -3.28 -20.98 -12.87
CA ILE A 452 -2.33 -21.17 -13.97
C ILE A 452 -2.48 -22.60 -14.50
N LEU A 453 -2.71 -22.73 -15.80
CA LEU A 453 -2.95 -24.01 -16.47
C LEU A 453 -1.80 -24.36 -17.43
N PHE A 454 -1.26 -25.56 -17.26
CA PHE A 454 -0.29 -26.19 -18.16
C PHE A 454 -0.96 -27.40 -18.81
N ASN A 455 -1.47 -27.20 -20.04
CA ASN A 455 -2.38 -28.12 -20.74
C ASN A 455 -1.76 -28.79 -21.96
#